data_AF-A0AAW2XQX2-F1
#
_entry.id   AF-A0AAW2XQX2-F1
#
_cell.length_a   1.000
_cell.length_b   1.000
_cell.length_c   1.000
_cell.angle_alpha   90.00
_cell.angle_beta   90.00
_cell.angle_gamma   90.00
#
_symmetry.space_group_name_H-M   'P 1'
#
loop_
_entity.id
_entity.type
_entity.pdbx_description
1 polymer ?
#
loop_
_entity_poly.entity_id
_entity_poly.type
_entity_poly.pdbx_seq_one_letter_code
_entity_poly.pdbx_strand_id
1 'polypeptide(L)'
;MKSQKSLLQGLPTSIDTVFLPPVSTDDLPKNLRVESLLSVRLTRSFPALCNTLTSLKELGTPAVALVVDLFAIDAIDIAKQFGIPTYIFHAIATYEMSLCVMLPKC
;
A
#
# COMPACT_ATOMS: atom_id res chain seq x y z
N MET A 1 9.81 12.45 -8.21
CA MET A 1 10.14 12.14 -6.80
C MET A 1 10.45 13.37 -5.94
N LYS A 2 11.26 14.36 -6.37
CA LYS A 2 11.58 15.54 -5.52
C LYS A 2 10.35 16.35 -5.07
N SER A 3 9.39 16.59 -5.96
CA SER A 3 8.15 17.32 -5.65
C SER A 3 7.26 16.59 -4.64
N GLN A 4 7.07 15.28 -4.80
CA GLN A 4 6.28 14.46 -3.87
C GLN A 4 6.90 14.43 -2.46
N LYS A 5 8.23 14.30 -2.37
CA LYS A 5 8.93 14.36 -1.08
C LYS A 5 8.73 15.69 -0.38
N SER A 6 8.82 16.80 -1.12
CA SER A 6 8.59 18.14 -0.58
C SER A 6 7.16 18.33 -0.07
N LEU A 7 6.17 17.76 -0.74
CA LEU A 7 4.77 17.83 -0.30
C LEU A 7 4.58 17.04 1.01
N LEU A 8 5.15 15.84 1.10
CA LEU A 8 5.08 14.99 2.29
C LEU A 8 5.83 15.58 3.49
N GLN A 9 6.88 16.35 3.26
CA GLN A 9 7.60 17.10 4.31
C GLN A 9 6.81 18.27 4.88
N GLY A 10 5.78 18.75 4.17
CA GLY A 10 4.90 19.83 4.64
C GLY A 10 3.74 19.36 5.53
N LEU A 11 3.66 18.06 5.83
CA LEU A 11 2.60 17.49 6.67
C LEU A 11 2.76 17.88 8.15
N PRO A 12 1.67 17.90 8.93
CA PRO A 12 1.74 18.09 10.38
C PRO A 12 2.67 17.06 11.05
N THR A 13 3.27 17.43 12.18
CA THR A 13 4.20 16.58 12.95
C THR A 13 3.57 15.30 13.50
N SER A 14 2.25 15.15 13.42
CA SER A 14 1.53 13.92 13.78
C SER A 14 1.58 12.85 12.69
N ILE A 15 2.13 13.16 11.49
CA ILE A 15 2.20 12.23 10.36
C ILE A 15 3.65 11.99 9.99
N ASP A 16 4.15 10.81 10.36
CA ASP A 16 5.45 10.33 9.91
C ASP A 16 5.34 9.69 8.52
N THR A 17 6.38 9.86 7.70
CA THR A 17 6.43 9.29 6.35
C THR A 17 7.65 8.39 6.18
N VAL A 18 7.41 7.18 5.70
CA VAL A 18 8.46 6.18 5.42
C VAL A 18 8.45 5.86 3.93
N PHE A 19 9.59 6.06 3.26
CA PHE A 19 9.76 5.65 1.88
C PHE A 19 10.33 4.23 1.85
N LEU A 20 9.54 3.28 1.32
CA LEU A 20 10.03 1.93 1.11
C LEU A 20 11.14 1.90 0.04
N PRO A 21 12.04 0.90 0.09
CA PRO A 21 13.08 0.74 -0.91
C PRO A 21 12.48 0.66 -2.33
N PRO A 22 13.14 1.25 -3.33
CA PRO A 22 12.67 1.17 -4.71
C PRO A 22 12.73 -0.29 -5.20
N VAL A 23 11.68 -0.71 -5.90
CA VAL A 23 11.60 -2.04 -6.52
C VAL A 23 11.95 -1.93 -8.00
N SER A 24 12.79 -2.86 -8.49
CA SER A 24 13.09 -2.94 -9.93
C SER A 24 11.84 -3.37 -10.70
N THR A 25 11.71 -2.88 -11.92
CA THR A 25 10.69 -3.29 -12.90
C THR A 25 11.33 -3.58 -14.26
N ASP A 26 12.64 -3.83 -14.29
CA ASP A 26 13.42 -3.94 -15.53
C ASP A 26 13.15 -5.25 -16.29
N ASP A 27 12.67 -6.26 -15.57
CA ASP A 27 12.26 -7.56 -16.09
C ASP A 27 10.85 -7.54 -16.73
N LEU A 28 10.14 -6.42 -16.63
CA LEU A 28 8.76 -6.31 -17.06
C LEU A 28 8.61 -5.79 -18.50
N PRO A 29 7.56 -6.21 -19.23
CA PRO A 29 7.24 -5.65 -20.54
C PRO A 29 6.97 -4.14 -20.48
N LYS A 30 7.50 -3.39 -21.46
CA LYS A 30 7.37 -1.92 -21.51
C LYS A 30 5.93 -1.43 -21.74
N ASN A 31 5.02 -2.29 -22.17
CA ASN A 31 3.63 -1.97 -22.52
C ASN A 31 2.61 -2.50 -21.50
N LEU A 32 3.04 -2.76 -20.26
CA LEU A 32 2.12 -3.12 -19.19
C LEU A 32 1.10 -2.01 -18.94
N ARG A 33 -0.14 -2.42 -18.67
CA ARG A 33 -1.15 -1.52 -18.13
C ARG A 33 -0.70 -1.01 -16.76
N VAL A 34 -1.11 0.21 -16.42
CA VAL A 34 -0.67 0.89 -15.19
C VAL A 34 -1.03 0.09 -13.94
N GLU A 35 -2.21 -0.54 -13.96
CA GLU A 35 -2.73 -1.38 -12.88
C GLU A 35 -1.83 -2.60 -12.64
N SER A 36 -1.41 -3.27 -13.71
CA SER A 36 -0.51 -4.43 -13.62
C SER A 36 0.88 -4.04 -13.13
N LEU A 37 1.42 -2.91 -13.61
CA LEU A 37 2.69 -2.39 -13.14
C LEU A 37 2.64 -2.03 -11.64
N LEU A 38 1.54 -1.42 -11.19
CA LEU A 38 1.34 -1.06 -9.79
C LEU A 38 1.23 -2.29 -8.91
N SER A 39 0.44 -3.29 -9.32
CA SER A 39 0.31 -4.58 -8.62
C SER A 39 1.68 -5.23 -8.41
N VAL A 40 2.51 -5.34 -9.45
CA VAL A 40 3.87 -5.91 -9.33
C VAL A 40 4.73 -5.10 -8.37
N ARG A 41 4.67 -3.77 -8.43
CA ARG A 41 5.44 -2.90 -7.52
C ARG A 41 5.03 -3.10 -6.06
N LEU A 42 3.74 -3.21 -5.79
CA LEU A 42 3.20 -3.45 -4.45
C LEU A 42 3.66 -4.81 -3.92
N THR A 43 3.45 -5.88 -4.69
CA THR A 43 3.88 -7.24 -4.31
C THR A 43 5.37 -7.30 -3.98
N ARG A 44 6.22 -6.66 -4.78
CA ARG A 44 7.67 -6.59 -4.53
C ARG A 44 8.04 -5.75 -3.31
N SER A 45 7.18 -4.81 -2.90
CA SER A 45 7.40 -3.93 -1.74
C SER A 45 6.92 -4.55 -0.42
N PHE A 46 6.11 -5.61 -0.47
CA PHE A 46 5.54 -6.25 0.71
C PHE A 46 6.55 -6.75 1.74
N PRO A 47 7.70 -7.34 1.37
CA PRO A 47 8.72 -7.67 2.37
C PRO A 47 9.22 -6.45 3.16
N ALA A 48 9.38 -5.30 2.48
CA ALA A 48 9.76 -4.07 3.15
C ALA A 48 8.64 -3.50 4.04
N LEU A 49 7.38 -3.67 3.64
CA LEU A 49 6.23 -3.33 4.47
C LEU A 49 6.19 -4.20 5.74
N CYS A 50 6.36 -5.52 5.62
CA CYS A 50 6.44 -6.45 6.75
C CYS A 50 7.54 -6.02 7.73
N ASN A 51 8.75 -5.75 7.22
CA ASN A 51 9.86 -5.31 8.04
C ASN A 51 9.55 -4.00 8.77
N THR A 52 8.89 -3.06 8.10
CA THR A 52 8.48 -1.78 8.70
C THR A 52 7.47 -1.99 9.84
N LEU A 53 6.45 -2.83 9.63
CA LEU A 53 5.46 -3.16 10.67
C LEU A 53 6.11 -3.88 11.86
N THR A 54 7.07 -4.78 11.61
CA THR A 54 7.87 -5.42 12.66
C THR A 54 8.65 -4.39 13.46
N SER A 55 9.36 -3.47 12.79
CA SER A 55 10.13 -2.42 13.48
C SER A 55 9.25 -1.49 14.32
N LEU A 56 8.06 -1.11 13.84
CA LEU A 56 7.11 -0.31 14.63
C LEU A 56 6.66 -1.05 15.89
N LYS A 57 6.38 -2.36 15.77
CA LYS A 57 6.05 -3.19 16.92
C LYS A 57 7.20 -3.28 17.92
N GLU A 58 8.43 -3.46 17.45
CA GLU A 58 9.65 -3.53 18.27
C GLU A 58 9.98 -2.21 18.97
N LEU A 59 9.68 -1.07 18.32
CA LEU A 59 9.84 0.27 18.90
C LEU A 59 8.81 0.58 19.99
N GLY A 60 7.83 -0.30 20.22
CA GLY A 60 6.77 -0.11 21.21
C GLY A 60 5.61 0.76 20.72
N THR A 61 5.54 1.03 19.42
CA THR A 61 4.46 1.80 18.77
C THR A 61 3.74 0.92 17.73
N PRO A 62 3.12 -0.20 18.15
CA PRO A 62 2.45 -1.10 17.21
C PRO A 62 1.30 -0.38 16.50
N ALA A 63 1.18 -0.64 15.20
CA ALA A 63 0.07 -0.11 14.42
C ALA A 63 -1.26 -0.69 14.92
N VAL A 64 -2.25 0.19 15.13
CA VAL A 64 -3.60 -0.20 15.58
C VAL A 64 -4.58 -0.40 14.42
N ALA A 65 -4.22 0.07 13.23
CA ALA A 65 -4.97 -0.12 12.01
C ALA A 65 -4.04 0.03 10.80
N LEU A 66 -4.36 -0.66 9.71
CA LEU A 66 -3.75 -0.45 8.41
C LEU A 66 -4.81 0.11 7.46
N VAL A 67 -4.52 1.22 6.78
CA VAL A 67 -5.41 1.79 5.75
C VAL A 67 -4.70 1.66 4.41
N VAL A 68 -5.36 1.00 3.46
CA VAL A 68 -4.80 0.71 2.12
C VAL A 68 -5.69 1.29 1.03
N ASP A 69 -5.11 1.60 -0.13
CA ASP A 69 -5.89 1.91 -1.32
C ASP A 69 -6.42 0.63 -2.00
N LEU A 70 -7.18 0.81 -3.08
CA LEU A 70 -7.79 -0.25 -3.89
C LEU A 70 -6.81 -1.24 -4.53
N PHE A 71 -5.56 -0.85 -4.73
CA PHE A 71 -4.56 -1.69 -5.39
C PHE A 71 -3.72 -2.50 -4.39
N ALA A 72 -3.67 -2.05 -3.13
CA ALA A 72 -2.89 -2.68 -2.07
C ALA A 72 -3.71 -3.67 -1.21
N ILE A 73 -4.77 -4.28 -1.76
CA ILE A 73 -5.63 -5.23 -1.06
C ILE A 73 -4.87 -6.45 -0.53
N ASP A 74 -3.81 -6.89 -1.21
CA ASP A 74 -2.99 -8.03 -0.77
C ASP A 74 -2.24 -7.74 0.55
N ALA A 75 -2.11 -6.47 0.94
CA ALA A 75 -1.55 -6.10 2.25
C ALA A 75 -2.48 -6.45 3.43
N ILE A 76 -3.75 -6.81 3.17
CA ILE A 76 -4.67 -7.33 4.18
C ILE A 76 -4.12 -8.63 4.78
N ASP A 77 -3.59 -9.54 3.95
CA ASP A 77 -3.02 -10.81 4.41
C ASP A 77 -1.72 -10.60 5.21
N ILE A 78 -0.99 -9.53 4.91
CA ILE A 78 0.17 -9.12 5.71
C ILE A 78 -0.30 -8.62 7.07
N ALA A 79 -1.20 -7.66 7.12
CA ALA A 79 -1.72 -7.08 8.36
C ALA A 79 -2.35 -8.14 9.28
N LYS A 80 -3.01 -9.15 8.71
CA LYS A 80 -3.58 -10.28 9.45
C LYS A 80 -2.53 -11.06 10.25
N GLN A 81 -1.31 -11.20 9.74
CA GLN A 81 -0.20 -11.86 10.46
C GLN A 81 0.23 -11.09 11.71
N PHE A 82 0.01 -9.77 11.72
CA PHE A 82 0.31 -8.89 12.86
C PHE A 82 -0.90 -8.63 13.76
N GLY A 83 -2.08 -9.18 13.42
CA GLY A 83 -3.32 -8.92 14.14
C GLY A 83 -3.85 -7.48 13.96
N ILE A 84 -3.45 -6.80 12.89
CA ILE A 84 -3.81 -5.40 12.64
C ILE A 84 -5.11 -5.35 11.83
N PRO A 85 -6.17 -4.67 12.30
CA PRO A 85 -7.39 -4.48 11.51
C PRO A 85 -7.09 -3.63 10.28
N THR A 86 -7.60 -4.03 9.12
CA THR A 86 -7.33 -3.35 7.84
C THR A 86 -8.59 -2.71 7.26
N TYR A 87 -8.44 -1.51 6.71
CA TYR A 87 -9.50 -0.73 6.10
C TYR A 87 -9.08 -0.29 4.69
N ILE A 88 -10.04 -0.26 3.76
CA ILE A 88 -9.80 0.20 2.40
C ILE A 88 -10.26 1.66 2.29
N PHE A 89 -9.34 2.55 1.92
CA PHE A 89 -9.67 3.91 1.53
C PHE A 89 -9.98 3.98 0.04
N HIS A 90 -11.28 4.01 -0.27
CA HIS A 90 -11.79 4.08 -1.62
C HIS A 90 -11.85 5.54 -2.09
N ALA A 91 -10.81 6.01 -2.78
CA ALA A 91 -10.68 7.41 -3.21
C ALA A 91 -11.51 7.77 -4.46
N ILE A 92 -12.40 6.89 -4.92
CA ILE A 92 -13.23 7.06 -6.12
C ILE A 92 -14.72 6.91 -5.78
N ALA A 93 -15.59 7.09 -6.78
CA ALA A 93 -17.03 7.15 -6.54
C ALA A 93 -17.59 5.82 -6.02
N THR A 94 -18.61 5.88 -5.16
CA THR A 94 -19.22 4.70 -4.52
C THR A 94 -19.84 3.72 -5.51
N TYR A 95 -20.31 4.18 -6.67
CA TYR A 95 -20.84 3.30 -7.69
C TYR A 95 -19.76 2.42 -8.36
N GLU A 96 -18.51 2.89 -8.41
CA GLU A 96 -17.39 2.09 -8.95
C GLU A 96 -17.03 0.95 -7.99
N MET A 97 -17.25 1.14 -6.69
CA MET A 97 -17.13 0.05 -5.72
C MET A 97 -18.16 -1.06 -6.01
N SER A 98 -19.38 -0.70 -6.40
CA SER A 98 -20.39 -1.68 -6.82
C SER A 98 -19.92 -2.46 -8.04
N LEU A 99 -19.22 -1.83 -8.98
CA LEU A 99 -18.63 -2.54 -10.12
C LEU A 99 -17.60 -3.55 -9.63
N CYS A 100 -16.63 -3.14 -8.81
CA CYS A 100 -15.57 -4.02 -8.30
C CYS A 100 -16.11 -5.23 -7.52
N VAL A 101 -17.19 -5.06 -6.72
CA VAL A 101 -17.79 -6.14 -5.93
C VAL A 101 -18.68 -7.06 -6.78
N MET A 102 -19.32 -6.52 -7.81
CA MET A 102 -20.25 -7.27 -8.68
C MET A 102 -19.56 -7.91 -9.89
N LEU A 103 -18.27 -7.68 -10.09
CA LEU A 103 -17.50 -8.38 -11.12
C LEU A 103 -17.51 -9.89 -10.82
N PRO A 104 -17.81 -10.75 -11.81
CA PRO A 104 -17.73 -12.18 -11.62
C PRO A 104 -16.30 -12.58 -11.24
N LYS A 105 -16.18 -13.59 -10.37
CA LYS A 105 -14.89 -14.24 -10.11
C LYS A 105 -14.38 -14.80 -11.45
N CYS A 106 -13.25 -14.29 -11.91
CA CYS A 106 -12.53 -14.83 -13.06
C CYS A 106 -12.01 -16.24 -12.73
#